data_AF-A0A3N2N4Z8-F1
#
_entry.id   AF-A0A3N2N4Z8-F1
#
_cell.length_a   1.000
_cell.length_b   1.000
_cell.length_c   1.000
_cell.angle_alpha   90.00
_cell.angle_beta   90.00
_cell.angle_gamma   90.00
#
_symmetry.space_group_name_H-M   'P 1'
#
loop_
_entity.id
_entity.type
_entity.pdbx_description
1 polymer ?
#
loop_
_entity_poly.entity_id
_entity_poly.type
_entity_poly.pdbx_seq_one_letter_code
_entity_poly.pdbx_strand_id
1 'polypeptide(L)'
;MSQKAYARFVERISLVVTDASKREAMLAALDSYLDGNRDTYDCNLTPDCVMVFGMLRFEIDLAIARSAKARTRVRERRASVSPGIREVAKPLVNNCPKKASANGKIKAEPTPTDDGQHEDTLRLPRRIRRAVDCKTRAKTRWGKLG
;
A
#
# COMPACT_ATOMS: atom_id res chain seq x y z
N MET A 1 -17.34 -0.54 0.09
CA MET A 1 -16.43 0.47 -0.52
C MET A 1 -15.63 1.23 0.54
N SER A 2 -14.57 1.98 0.19
CA SER A 2 -13.90 2.96 1.09
C SER A 2 -14.44 4.37 0.83
N GLN A 3 -14.57 5.21 1.87
CA GLN A 3 -15.05 6.59 1.74
C GLN A 3 -14.26 7.43 0.74
N LYS A 4 -12.93 7.22 0.69
CA LYS A 4 -12.07 7.91 -0.26
C LYS A 4 -12.37 7.54 -1.72
N ALA A 5 -12.79 6.30 -1.97
CA ALA A 5 -13.20 5.90 -3.31
C ALA A 5 -14.55 6.53 -3.67
N TYR A 6 -15.50 6.55 -2.72
CA TYR A 6 -16.80 7.18 -2.91
C TYR A 6 -16.68 8.65 -3.31
N ALA A 7 -15.92 9.43 -2.55
CA ALA A 7 -15.71 10.86 -2.82
C ALA A 7 -15.17 11.12 -4.25
N ARG A 8 -14.28 10.25 -4.76
CA ARG A 8 -13.75 10.38 -6.13
C ARG A 8 -14.81 10.17 -7.20
N PHE A 9 -15.76 9.27 -6.97
CA PHE A 9 -16.86 9.08 -7.92
C PHE A 9 -17.84 10.23 -7.87
N VAL A 10 -18.15 10.76 -6.68
CA VAL A 10 -18.98 11.96 -6.51
C VAL A 10 -18.36 13.17 -7.22
N GLU A 11 -17.06 13.41 -7.02
CA GLU A 11 -16.33 14.48 -7.72
C GLU A 11 -16.39 14.31 -9.24
N ARG A 12 -16.18 13.08 -9.74
CA ARG A 12 -16.22 12.80 -11.19
C ARG A 12 -17.62 12.97 -11.77
N ILE A 13 -18.67 12.52 -11.08
CA ILE A 13 -20.05 12.74 -11.50
C ILE A 13 -20.34 14.23 -11.54
N SER A 14 -19.89 14.99 -10.53
CA SER A 14 -20.08 16.44 -10.47
C SER A 14 -19.36 17.19 -11.59
N LEU A 15 -18.22 16.67 -12.05
CA LEU A 15 -17.44 17.25 -13.14
C LEU A 15 -18.03 16.93 -14.52
N VAL A 16 -18.50 15.70 -14.73
CA VAL A 16 -19.02 15.23 -16.02
C VAL A 16 -20.47 15.69 -16.25
N VAL A 17 -21.27 15.75 -15.18
CA VAL A 17 -22.69 16.10 -15.25
C VAL A 17 -22.89 17.51 -14.73
N THR A 18 -23.03 18.44 -15.67
CA THR A 18 -23.21 19.87 -15.39
C THR A 18 -24.61 20.18 -14.86
N ASP A 19 -25.62 19.51 -15.40
CA ASP A 19 -27.02 19.63 -14.99
C ASP A 19 -27.23 19.12 -13.56
N ALA A 20 -27.81 19.99 -12.71
CA ALA A 20 -28.04 19.69 -11.31
C ALA A 20 -29.01 18.51 -11.10
N SER A 21 -30.09 18.46 -11.88
CA SER A 21 -31.11 17.41 -11.75
C SER A 21 -30.55 16.04 -12.11
N LYS A 22 -29.81 15.96 -13.22
CA LYS A 22 -29.15 14.74 -13.68
C LYS A 22 -28.05 14.29 -12.72
N ARG A 23 -27.31 15.24 -12.14
CA ARG A 23 -26.27 14.96 -11.15
C ARG A 23 -26.89 14.35 -9.89
N GLU A 24 -27.95 14.93 -9.37
CA GLU A 24 -28.67 14.39 -8.20
C GLU A 24 -29.22 12.98 -8.50
N ALA A 25 -29.82 12.76 -9.67
CA ALA A 25 -30.29 11.44 -10.07
C ALA A 25 -29.14 10.41 -10.17
N MET A 26 -27.97 10.80 -10.71
CA MET A 26 -26.80 9.92 -10.79
C MET A 26 -26.19 9.61 -9.43
N LEU A 27 -26.23 10.57 -8.48
CA LEU A 27 -25.78 10.32 -7.11
C LEU A 27 -26.75 9.39 -6.37
N ALA A 28 -28.07 9.58 -6.53
CA ALA A 28 -29.07 8.68 -5.98
C ALA A 28 -28.93 7.25 -6.54
N ALA A 29 -28.61 7.11 -7.82
CA ALA A 29 -28.30 5.82 -8.44
C ALA A 29 -27.03 5.19 -7.89
N LEU A 30 -25.99 5.99 -7.63
CA LEU A 30 -24.76 5.51 -7.01
C LEU A 30 -25.03 4.95 -5.61
N ASP A 31 -25.80 5.67 -4.81
CA ASP A 31 -26.14 5.24 -3.45
C ASP A 31 -27.01 3.98 -3.47
N SER A 32 -28.08 3.95 -4.29
CA SER A 32 -28.93 2.77 -4.48
C SER A 32 -28.14 1.55 -4.96
N TYR A 33 -27.21 1.75 -5.89
CA TYR A 33 -26.30 0.71 -6.36
C TYR A 33 -25.44 0.19 -5.21
N LEU A 34 -24.84 1.06 -4.40
CA LEU A 34 -24.00 0.66 -3.26
C LEU A 34 -24.78 -0.06 -2.16
N ASP A 35 -26.06 0.28 -1.96
CA ASP A 35 -26.97 -0.36 -1.01
C ASP A 35 -27.37 -1.79 -1.43
N GLY A 36 -27.10 -2.16 -2.68
CA GLY A 36 -27.35 -3.51 -3.19
C GLY A 36 -28.52 -3.61 -4.17
N ASN A 37 -29.19 -2.51 -4.48
CA ASN A 37 -30.25 -2.46 -5.49
C ASN A 37 -29.64 -2.39 -6.89
N ARG A 38 -29.09 -3.52 -7.36
CA ARG A 38 -28.35 -3.61 -8.63
C ARG A 38 -29.25 -3.66 -9.87
N ASP A 39 -30.55 -3.88 -9.69
CA ASP A 39 -31.50 -4.08 -10.80
C ASP A 39 -32.44 -2.89 -11.00
N THR A 40 -32.51 -1.97 -10.03
CA THR A 40 -33.46 -0.84 -10.02
C THR A 40 -32.79 0.52 -9.81
N TYR A 41 -31.46 0.58 -9.85
CA TYR A 41 -30.75 1.86 -9.65
C TYR A 41 -30.97 2.86 -10.79
N ASP A 42 -31.41 2.41 -11.96
CA ASP A 42 -31.54 3.19 -13.20
C ASP A 42 -32.94 3.72 -13.47
N CYS A 43 -33.94 3.38 -12.65
CA CYS A 43 -35.36 3.70 -12.89
C CYS A 43 -35.64 5.21 -13.05
N ASN A 44 -34.82 6.04 -12.41
CA ASN A 44 -34.97 7.50 -12.40
C ASN A 44 -33.92 8.22 -13.27
N LEU A 45 -33.12 7.48 -14.06
CA LEU A 45 -32.06 8.05 -14.87
C LEU A 45 -32.55 8.30 -16.28
N THR A 46 -32.15 9.43 -16.85
CA THR A 46 -32.27 9.63 -18.30
C THR A 46 -31.37 8.64 -19.04
N PRO A 47 -31.71 8.23 -20.27
CA PRO A 47 -30.94 7.23 -21.03
C PRO A 47 -29.43 7.53 -21.11
N ASP A 48 -29.06 8.81 -21.30
CA ASP A 48 -27.67 9.25 -21.30
C ASP A 48 -26.95 8.96 -19.97
N CYS A 49 -27.62 9.24 -18.85
CA CYS A 49 -27.08 9.02 -17.52
C CYS A 49 -26.95 7.52 -17.23
N VAL A 50 -27.85 6.68 -17.74
CA VAL A 50 -27.73 5.21 -17.64
C VAL A 50 -26.46 4.74 -18.34
N MET A 51 -26.18 5.23 -19.55
CA MET A 51 -24.95 4.87 -20.27
C MET A 51 -23.68 5.31 -19.52
N VAL A 52 -23.64 6.56 -19.06
CA VAL A 52 -22.49 7.10 -18.30
C VAL A 52 -22.29 6.32 -17.01
N PHE A 53 -23.37 6.01 -16.29
CA PHE A 53 -23.32 5.20 -15.09
C PHE A 53 -22.85 3.77 -15.38
N GLY A 54 -23.27 3.18 -16.50
CA GLY A 54 -22.79 1.89 -16.97
C GLY A 54 -21.27 1.84 -17.15
N MET A 55 -20.66 2.90 -17.67
CA MET A 55 -19.19 2.98 -17.75
C MET A 55 -18.53 3.10 -16.37
N LEU A 56 -19.15 3.85 -15.45
CA LEU A 56 -18.65 4.00 -14.07
C LEU A 56 -18.80 2.70 -13.26
N ARG A 57 -19.79 1.87 -13.58
CA ARG A 57 -20.13 0.62 -12.87
C ARG A 57 -18.92 -0.29 -12.71
N PHE A 58 -18.19 -0.53 -13.79
CA PHE A 58 -17.00 -1.39 -13.76
C PHE A 58 -15.93 -0.87 -12.78
N GLU A 59 -15.69 0.44 -12.77
CA GLU A 59 -14.72 1.04 -11.87
C GLU A 59 -15.17 0.97 -10.41
N ILE A 60 -16.48 1.13 -10.16
CA ILE A 60 -17.08 1.00 -8.83
C ILE A 60 -16.91 -0.44 -8.32
N ASP A 61 -17.26 -1.44 -9.12
CA ASP A 61 -17.10 -2.85 -8.79
C ASP A 61 -15.64 -3.20 -8.49
N LEU A 62 -14.72 -2.72 -9.33
CA LEU A 62 -13.29 -2.90 -9.12
C LEU A 62 -12.82 -2.26 -7.80
N ALA A 63 -13.31 -1.06 -7.48
CA ALA A 63 -12.98 -0.38 -6.23
C ALA A 63 -13.55 -1.13 -5.01
N ILE A 64 -14.77 -1.67 -5.12
CA ILE A 64 -15.39 -2.51 -4.09
C ILE A 64 -14.53 -3.75 -3.85
N ALA A 65 -14.21 -4.52 -4.90
CA ALA A 65 -13.41 -5.73 -4.82
C ALA A 65 -12.01 -5.47 -4.23
N ARG A 66 -11.34 -4.40 -4.68
CA ARG A 66 -10.04 -3.98 -4.13
C ARG A 66 -10.14 -3.63 -2.64
N SER A 67 -11.19 -2.91 -2.24
CA SER A 67 -11.41 -2.54 -0.84
C SER A 67 -11.74 -3.74 0.05
N ALA A 68 -12.48 -4.72 -0.48
CA ALA A 68 -12.81 -5.96 0.22
C ALA A 68 -11.53 -6.79 0.43
N LYS A 69 -10.74 -6.98 -0.63
CA LYS A 69 -9.46 -7.71 -0.58
C LYS A 69 -8.43 -7.06 0.35
N ALA A 70 -8.40 -5.72 0.42
CA ALA A 70 -7.55 -5.02 1.38
C ALA A 70 -7.98 -5.30 2.82
N ARG A 71 -9.30 -5.32 3.10
CA ARG A 71 -9.85 -5.63 4.41
C ARG A 71 -9.59 -7.07 4.83
N THR A 72 -9.71 -8.04 3.92
CA THR A 72 -9.39 -9.46 4.22
C THR A 72 -7.92 -9.63 4.57
N ARG A 73 -7.00 -9.02 3.79
CA ARG A 73 -5.55 -9.05 4.11
C ARG A 73 -5.20 -8.43 5.46
N VAL A 74 -5.89 -7.35 5.86
CA VAL A 74 -5.69 -6.76 7.21
C VAL A 74 -6.19 -7.71 8.28
N ARG A 75 -7.35 -8.37 8.07
CA ARG A 75 -7.87 -9.38 9.00
C ARG A 75 -6.94 -10.58 9.10
N GLU A 76 -6.44 -11.11 7.99
CA GLU A 76 -5.46 -12.20 7.95
C GLU A 76 -4.18 -11.82 8.70
N ARG A 77 -3.64 -10.61 8.49
CA ARG A 77 -2.48 -10.12 9.24
C ARG A 77 -2.73 -10.01 10.74
N ARG A 78 -3.92 -9.55 11.15
CA ARG A 78 -4.30 -9.45 12.56
C ARG A 78 -4.51 -10.84 13.18
N ALA A 79 -5.07 -11.78 12.43
CA ALA A 79 -5.28 -13.16 12.87
C ALA A 79 -3.96 -13.96 12.94
N SER A 80 -2.98 -13.66 12.07
CA SER A 80 -1.64 -14.29 12.13
C SER A 80 -0.75 -13.75 13.26
N VAL A 81 -1.13 -12.65 13.91
CA VAL A 81 -0.49 -12.17 15.14
C VAL A 81 -1.26 -12.77 16.31
N SER A 82 -0.97 -14.03 16.62
CA SER A 82 -1.42 -14.66 17.87
C SER A 82 -0.73 -13.98 19.07
N PRO A 83 -1.36 -13.88 20.26
CA PRO A 83 -0.84 -13.12 21.39
C PRO A 83 0.32 -13.87 22.05
N GLY A 84 1.53 -13.63 21.57
CA GLY A 84 2.77 -14.10 22.20
C GLY A 84 3.10 -13.26 23.43
N ILE A 85 2.71 -13.76 24.61
CA ILE A 85 3.33 -13.54 25.93
C ILE A 85 3.29 -12.10 26.45
N ARG A 86 2.23 -11.77 27.21
CA ARG A 86 2.34 -10.79 28.30
C ARG A 86 3.16 -11.44 29.42
N GLU A 87 4.48 -11.29 29.36
CA GLU A 87 5.32 -11.58 30.51
C GLU A 87 5.02 -10.54 31.59
N VAL A 88 4.56 -11.03 32.74
CA VAL A 88 4.46 -10.26 33.98
C VAL A 88 5.88 -9.96 34.45
N ALA A 89 6.45 -8.86 33.96
CA ALA A 89 7.66 -8.29 34.56
C ALA A 89 7.24 -7.31 35.65
N LYS A 90 7.51 -7.71 36.90
CA LYS A 90 7.41 -6.88 38.11
C LYS A 90 8.16 -5.54 37.94
N PRO A 91 7.72 -4.45 38.58
CA PRO A 91 8.39 -3.16 38.46
C PRO A 91 9.68 -3.17 39.29
N LEU A 92 10.83 -3.27 38.63
CA LEU A 92 12.10 -2.94 39.28
C LEU A 92 12.43 -1.48 39.00
N VAL A 93 12.08 -0.64 39.98
CA VAL A 93 12.60 0.71 40.14
C VAL A 93 14.13 0.60 40.28
N ASN A 94 14.89 1.30 39.44
CA ASN A 94 15.96 2.20 39.87
C ASN A 94 16.85 2.69 38.72
N ASN A 95 16.79 4.01 38.53
CA ASN A 95 17.91 4.94 38.38
C ASN A 95 18.84 4.83 37.16
N CYS A 96 18.67 5.84 36.30
CA CYS A 96 19.65 6.40 35.39
C CYS A 96 21.00 6.68 36.10
N PRO A 97 22.13 6.49 35.41
CA PRO A 97 23.02 7.64 35.23
C PRO A 97 23.62 7.79 33.82
N LYS A 98 23.98 9.04 33.54
CA LYS A 98 24.60 9.61 32.33
C LYS A 98 26.06 9.17 32.10
N LYS A 99 26.42 9.12 30.80
CA LYS A 99 27.67 9.53 30.10
C LYS A 99 29.04 8.89 30.46
N ALA A 100 29.71 8.33 29.44
CA ALA A 100 31.09 8.62 28.96
C ALA A 100 31.45 7.58 27.87
N SER A 101 31.62 7.90 26.58
CA SER A 101 32.82 8.44 25.92
C SER A 101 34.14 7.75 26.32
N ALA A 102 34.62 6.78 25.52
CA ALA A 102 36.05 6.61 25.24
C ALA A 102 36.29 5.66 24.06
N ASN A 103 37.11 6.16 23.15
CA ASN A 103 37.66 5.56 21.94
C ASN A 103 38.71 4.50 22.33
N GLY A 104 38.76 3.35 21.65
CA GLY A 104 39.72 2.27 21.94
C GLY A 104 40.09 1.48 20.69
N LYS A 105 41.00 2.06 19.92
CA LYS A 105 41.61 1.57 18.67
C LYS A 105 42.60 0.44 18.99
N ILE A 106 42.45 -0.75 18.41
CA ILE A 106 43.52 -1.75 18.33
C ILE A 106 43.62 -2.20 16.87
N LYS A 107 44.81 -2.01 16.28
CA LYS A 107 45.20 -2.37 14.91
C LYS A 107 46.56 -3.10 15.00
N ALA A 108 46.81 -3.94 13.98
CA ALA A 108 48.06 -4.54 13.50
C ALA A 108 48.25 -6.02 13.92
N GLU A 109 48.63 -7.00 13.08
CA GLU A 109 48.91 -7.16 11.63
C GLU A 109 49.25 -8.69 11.38
N PRO A 110 49.90 -9.17 10.29
CA PRO A 110 49.35 -9.77 9.05
C PRO A 110 49.58 -11.29 8.80
N THR A 111 49.01 -11.75 7.65
CA THR A 111 49.42 -12.84 6.70
C THR A 111 49.16 -14.33 7.04
N PRO A 112 49.04 -15.25 6.05
CA PRO A 112 49.06 -15.13 4.58
C PRO A 112 47.85 -15.76 3.83
N THR A 113 47.86 -15.55 2.52
CA THR A 113 47.02 -16.07 1.41
C THR A 113 46.80 -17.59 1.41
N ASP A 114 45.57 -18.04 1.17
CA ASP A 114 45.30 -19.25 0.37
C ASP A 114 43.87 -19.21 -0.22
N ASP A 115 43.78 -19.69 -1.46
CA ASP A 115 42.66 -19.63 -2.37
C ASP A 115 41.52 -20.57 -1.95
N GLY A 116 40.29 -20.05 -1.98
CA GLY A 116 39.11 -20.86 -1.70
C GLY A 116 37.84 -20.16 -2.12
N GLN A 117 37.33 -20.51 -3.30
CA GLN A 117 36.03 -20.09 -3.80
C GLN A 117 34.95 -20.32 -2.73
N HIS A 118 34.36 -19.23 -2.21
CA HIS A 118 33.16 -19.32 -1.39
C HIS A 118 31.99 -18.73 -2.18
N GLU A 119 31.51 -19.51 -3.15
CA GLU A 119 30.17 -19.37 -3.72
C GLU A 119 29.13 -19.70 -2.64
N ASP A 120 28.96 -18.82 -1.66
CA ASP A 120 27.71 -18.72 -0.91
C ASP A 120 27.08 -17.37 -1.21
N THR A 121 26.55 -17.28 -2.43
CA THR A 121 25.51 -16.31 -2.74
C THR A 121 24.25 -16.74 -1.99
N LEU A 122 24.24 -16.48 -0.67
CA LEU A 122 23.04 -16.51 0.17
C LEU A 122 21.94 -15.83 -0.63
N ARG A 123 20.91 -16.60 -1.01
CA ARG A 123 19.83 -16.16 -1.89
C ARG A 123 19.10 -14.99 -1.26
N LEU A 124 19.61 -13.79 -1.49
CA LEU A 124 19.02 -12.56 -1.01
C LEU A 124 17.56 -12.50 -1.50
N PRO A 125 16.59 -12.19 -0.62
CA PRO A 125 15.20 -11.99 -1.00
C PRO A 125 15.09 -11.07 -2.23
N ARG A 126 14.19 -11.40 -3.17
CA ARG A 126 13.99 -10.68 -4.45
C ARG A 126 13.96 -9.15 -4.31
N ARG A 127 13.48 -8.64 -3.18
CA ARG A 127 13.38 -7.21 -2.87
C ARG A 127 14.74 -6.54 -2.69
N ILE A 128 15.70 -7.23 -2.07
CA ILE A 128 17.07 -6.71 -1.85
C ILE A 128 17.82 -6.70 -3.18
N ARG A 129 17.66 -7.74 -4.02
CA ARG A 129 18.24 -7.79 -5.36
C ARG A 129 17.83 -6.60 -6.22
N ARG A 130 16.54 -6.26 -6.25
CA ARG A 130 16.05 -5.09 -7.00
C ARG A 130 16.62 -3.76 -6.49
N ALA A 131 16.77 -3.60 -5.18
CA ALA A 131 17.32 -2.38 -4.60
C ALA A 131 18.82 -2.21 -4.92
N VAL A 132 19.58 -3.30 -4.96
CA VAL A 132 20.99 -3.30 -5.37
C VAL A 132 21.12 -2.99 -6.87
N ASP A 133 20.29 -3.62 -7.70
CA ASP A 133 20.32 -3.45 -9.16
C ASP A 133 19.92 -2.03 -9.61
N CYS A 134 18.99 -1.38 -8.91
CA CYS A 134 18.66 0.03 -9.16
C CYS A 134 19.82 0.98 -8.82
N LYS A 135 20.64 0.66 -7.81
CA LYS A 135 21.76 1.52 -7.39
C LYS A 135 22.95 1.44 -8.34
N THR A 136 23.20 0.28 -8.94
CA THR A 136 24.30 0.08 -9.89
C THR A 136 23.99 0.69 -11.26
N ARG A 137 22.74 0.55 -11.76
CA ARG A 137 22.32 1.12 -13.06
C ARG A 137 22.26 2.65 -13.09
N ALA A 138 22.07 3.31 -11.94
CA ALA A 138 22.03 4.76 -11.86
C ALA A 138 23.42 5.41 -12.01
N LYS A 139 24.49 4.72 -11.60
CA LYS A 139 25.86 5.25 -11.68
C LYS A 139 26.44 5.18 -13.09
N THR A 140 26.05 4.21 -13.90
CA THR A 140 26.62 4.01 -15.25
C THR A 140 26.02 4.92 -16.33
N ARG A 141 24.82 5.50 -16.11
CA ARG A 141 24.10 6.27 -17.15
C ARG A 141 24.47 7.75 -17.23
N TRP A 142 25.13 8.32 -16.22
CA TRP A 142 25.51 9.75 -16.20
C TRP A 142 27.02 9.98 -16.36
N GLY A 143 27.84 8.92 -16.47
CA GLY A 143 29.31 9.01 -16.54
C GLY A 143 29.92 8.88 -17.93
N LYS A 144 29.13 8.80 -19.01
CA LYS A 144 29.62 8.78 -20.40
C LYS A 144 28.95 9.86 -21.23
N LEU A 145 29.19 11.11 -20.85
CA LEU A 145 29.09 12.29 -21.71
C LEU A 145 30.29 13.15 -21.31
N GLY A 146 31.43 12.84 -21.93
CA GLY A 146 32.73 13.47 -21.75
C GLY A 146 33.67 12.86 -22.78
#